data_AF-A0A8J5K6L2-F1
#
_entry.id   AF-A0A8J5K6L2-F1
#
_cell.length_a   1.000
_cell.length_b   1.000
_cell.length_c   1.000
_cell.angle_alpha   90.00
_cell.angle_beta   90.00
_cell.angle_gamma   90.00
#
_symmetry.space_group_name_H-M   'P 1'
#
loop_
_entity.id
_entity.type
_entity.pdbx_description
1 polymer ?
#
loop_
_entity_poly.entity_id
_entity_poly.type
_entity_poly.pdbx_seq_one_letter_code
_entity_poly.pdbx_strand_id
1 'polypeptide(L)'
;MRCSSCSTSFARALSPLEFPPLLPFFYLGLDLYDFTPLQGKGTGSFGKRRNKTHTLCVRCGRRSFHLQKSRCGSCGYPAARIRKCKQLYLGITELSICIDINLCSGLDLWAFGHNWSVKAIRRKTTGTGRMRYLRHVPRRFKNNFREGTEAAPRKKAAAAN
;
A
#
# COMPACT_ATOMS: atom_id res chain seq x y z
N MET A 1 -12.49 -1.29 24.55
CA MET A 1 -12.98 -2.64 24.23
C MET A 1 -12.02 -3.66 24.82
N ARG A 2 -12.17 -3.94 26.13
CA ARG A 2 -11.48 -5.04 26.80
C ARG A 2 -12.47 -6.20 26.83
N CYS A 3 -12.11 -7.33 26.22
CA CYS A 3 -12.91 -8.55 26.35
C CYS A 3 -12.79 -9.08 27.77
N SER A 4 -13.91 -8.99 28.47
CA SER A 4 -14.36 -9.85 29.55
C SER A 4 -14.36 -11.32 29.15
N SER A 5 -14.39 -12.19 30.16
CA SER A 5 -14.66 -13.64 30.15
C SER A 5 -13.52 -14.58 29.75
N CYS A 6 -12.73 -15.00 30.74
CA CYS A 6 -12.44 -16.42 30.94
C CYS A 6 -12.15 -16.67 32.42
N SER A 7 -13.23 -16.66 33.22
CA SER A 7 -13.25 -17.14 34.60
C SER A 7 -13.85 -18.55 34.64
N THR A 8 -13.31 -19.33 35.57
CA THR A 8 -13.85 -20.55 36.23
C THR A 8 -13.83 -21.88 35.47
N SER A 9 -12.98 -22.79 35.97
CA SER A 9 -13.31 -24.13 36.52
C SER A 9 -11.99 -24.74 37.03
N PHE A 10 -11.62 -24.76 38.32
CA PHE A 10 -12.13 -25.57 39.44
C PHE A 10 -12.41 -27.05 39.11
N ALA A 11 -11.37 -27.88 39.21
CA ALA A 11 -11.37 -29.31 39.50
C ALA A 11 -9.89 -29.73 39.62
N ARG A 12 -9.38 -30.49 40.58
CA ARG A 12 -9.95 -31.20 41.73
C ARG A 12 -8.72 -31.54 42.59
N ALA A 13 -8.79 -31.28 43.89
CA ALA A 13 -7.80 -31.78 44.84
C ALA A 13 -7.80 -33.31 44.80
N LEU A 14 -6.63 -33.89 44.51
CA LEU A 14 -6.28 -35.25 44.91
C LEU A 14 -4.93 -35.19 45.61
N SER A 15 -4.85 -36.02 46.64
CA SER A 15 -4.04 -35.94 47.85
C SER A 15 -2.53 -35.89 47.63
N PRO A 16 -1.78 -35.25 48.55
CA PRO A 16 -0.36 -35.50 48.72
C PRO A 16 -0.20 -36.89 49.34
N LEU A 17 0.76 -37.68 48.89
CA LEU A 17 1.51 -38.69 49.65
C LEU A 17 2.19 -39.61 48.63
N GLU A 18 3.45 -39.31 48.33
CA GLU A 18 4.56 -40.28 48.41
C GLU A 18 5.85 -39.57 47.98
N PHE A 19 6.56 -39.07 48.99
CA PHE A 19 7.96 -38.65 48.92
C PHE A 19 8.82 -39.92 49.13
N PRO A 20 9.64 -40.35 48.16
CA PRO A 20 10.80 -41.17 48.46
C PRO A 20 12.00 -40.26 48.83
N PRO A 21 12.69 -40.55 49.95
CA PRO A 21 13.80 -39.74 50.44
C PRO A 21 15.10 -40.01 49.69
N LEU A 22 15.83 -38.90 49.46
CA LEU A 22 17.28 -38.79 49.50
C LEU A 22 18.08 -39.72 48.57
N LEU A 23 18.36 -39.22 47.36
CA LEU A 23 19.65 -39.47 46.72
C LEU A 23 20.50 -38.20 46.72
N PRO A 24 21.80 -38.31 47.02
CA PRO A 24 22.67 -37.19 47.32
C PRO A 24 23.11 -36.46 46.05
N PHE A 25 23.04 -35.14 46.10
CA PHE A 25 24.04 -34.19 45.60
C PHE A 25 25.20 -34.81 44.79
N PHE A 26 25.00 -35.01 43.49
CA PHE A 26 26.09 -34.95 42.51
C PHE A 26 25.93 -33.67 41.70
N TYR A 27 26.39 -32.59 42.33
CA TYR A 27 26.69 -31.31 41.71
C TYR A 27 27.98 -31.48 40.90
N LEU A 28 27.87 -31.96 39.66
CA LEU A 28 28.88 -31.74 38.63
C LEU A 28 28.19 -31.13 37.40
N GLY A 29 28.02 -29.80 37.46
CA GLY A 29 28.31 -28.91 36.33
C GLY A 29 27.52 -29.10 35.03
N LEU A 30 26.21 -29.20 35.11
CA LEU A 30 25.33 -28.83 33.98
C LEU A 30 24.43 -27.67 34.42
N ASP A 31 25.06 -26.54 34.74
CA ASP A 31 24.36 -25.28 34.86
C ASP A 31 23.69 -24.98 33.51
N LEU A 32 22.37 -25.09 33.45
CA LEU A 32 21.46 -23.99 33.11
C LEU A 32 21.79 -23.05 31.91
N TYR A 33 22.59 -23.47 30.94
CA TYR A 33 22.72 -22.80 29.66
C TYR A 33 21.74 -23.42 28.65
N ASP A 34 20.95 -22.54 28.03
CA ASP A 34 20.15 -22.77 26.83
C ASP A 34 18.68 -23.17 26.96
N PHE A 35 18.01 -22.71 28.02
CA PHE A 35 16.59 -22.32 27.93
C PHE A 35 16.42 -20.81 28.14
N THR A 36 17.22 -19.99 27.45
CA THR A 36 16.79 -18.60 27.21
C THR A 36 15.66 -18.65 26.19
N PRO A 37 14.45 -18.11 26.49
CA PRO A 37 13.39 -18.05 25.49
C PRO A 37 13.95 -17.28 24.31
N LEU A 38 14.08 -17.94 23.15
CA LEU A 38 14.59 -17.38 21.89
C LEU A 38 14.20 -15.90 21.80
N GLN A 39 15.15 -15.02 22.10
CA GLN A 39 15.03 -13.56 22.08
C GLN A 39 14.98 -13.12 20.61
N GLY A 40 13.96 -13.56 19.91
CA GLY A 40 13.91 -13.54 18.47
C GLY A 40 12.60 -12.94 18.02
N LYS A 41 12.67 -11.89 17.20
CA LYS A 41 11.63 -11.43 16.26
C LYS A 41 10.49 -10.58 16.84
N GLY A 42 10.24 -10.58 18.15
CA GLY A 42 9.08 -9.89 18.75
C GLY A 42 9.38 -8.58 19.49
N THR A 43 8.95 -8.53 20.74
CA THR A 43 8.93 -7.35 21.64
C THR A 43 10.27 -6.61 21.72
N GLY A 44 11.39 -7.31 21.91
CA GLY A 44 12.72 -6.70 21.96
C GLY A 44 13.17 -6.03 20.65
N SER A 45 12.60 -6.43 19.51
CA SER A 45 12.91 -5.81 18.20
C SER A 45 12.20 -4.48 17.98
N PHE A 46 11.01 -4.28 18.59
CA PHE A 46 10.23 -3.04 18.42
C PHE A 46 10.89 -1.85 19.11
N GLY A 47 11.46 -2.04 20.31
CA GLY A 47 12.18 -0.99 21.03
C GLY A 47 13.39 -0.43 20.26
N LYS A 48 13.96 -1.23 19.35
CA LYS A 48 15.13 -0.84 18.53
C LYS A 48 14.76 -0.07 17.24
N ARG A 49 13.48 0.16 16.94
CA ARG A 49 13.00 0.80 15.68
C ARG A 49 13.10 2.34 15.68
N ARG A 50 14.28 2.87 16.00
CA ARG A 50 14.56 4.31 15.98
C ARG A 50 14.85 4.88 14.59
N ASN A 51 15.52 4.12 13.73
CA ASN A 51 15.90 4.55 12.39
C ASN A 51 14.71 4.53 11.43
N LYS A 52 14.57 5.56 10.60
CA LYS A 52 13.47 5.69 9.64
C LYS A 52 13.95 5.37 8.23
N THR A 53 13.29 4.40 7.59
CA THR A 53 13.55 4.06 6.18
C THR A 53 12.73 4.91 5.22
N HIS A 54 11.52 5.33 5.63
CA HIS A 54 10.57 6.07 4.79
C HIS A 54 10.20 7.46 5.35
N THR A 55 10.34 8.50 4.53
CA THR A 55 9.88 9.88 4.78
C THR A 55 8.79 10.31 3.79
N LEU A 56 8.28 11.53 3.96
CA LEU A 56 7.28 12.14 3.07
C LEU A 56 7.88 12.40 1.69
N CYS A 57 7.15 12.00 0.64
CA CYS A 57 7.52 12.28 -0.74
C CYS A 57 6.93 13.63 -1.19
N VAL A 58 7.77 14.50 -1.76
CA VAL A 58 7.38 15.83 -2.27
C VAL A 58 6.28 15.74 -3.34
N ARG A 59 6.34 14.77 -4.25
CA ARG A 59 5.37 14.65 -5.36
C ARG A 59 3.99 14.16 -4.92
N CYS A 60 3.91 13.19 -4.00
CA CYS A 60 2.64 12.53 -3.66
C CYS A 60 2.16 12.76 -2.23
N GLY A 61 2.92 13.44 -1.37
CA GLY A 61 2.56 13.72 0.03
C GLY A 61 2.43 12.49 0.92
N ARG A 62 2.88 11.31 0.47
CA ARG A 62 2.80 10.05 1.23
C ARG A 62 4.14 9.72 1.87
N ARG A 63 4.12 9.13 3.07
CA ARG A 63 5.31 8.58 3.73
C ARG A 63 5.76 7.30 3.03
N SER A 64 6.42 7.45 1.89
CA SER A 64 6.83 6.35 1.03
C SER A 64 8.15 6.62 0.31
N PHE A 65 8.81 7.74 0.60
CA PHE A 65 10.12 8.07 0.05
C PHE A 65 11.18 7.32 0.85
N HIS A 66 11.89 6.39 0.20
CA HIS A 66 12.95 5.63 0.86
C HIS A 66 14.25 6.43 0.86
N LEU A 67 14.81 6.73 2.04
CA LEU A 67 15.97 7.65 2.16
C LEU A 67 17.22 7.04 1.52
N GLN A 68 17.60 5.82 1.92
CA GLN A 68 18.83 5.19 1.42
C GLN A 68 18.82 4.92 -0.09
N LYS A 69 17.63 4.64 -0.66
CA LYS A 69 17.47 4.29 -2.08
C LYS A 69 17.02 5.48 -2.92
N SER A 70 16.86 6.65 -2.31
CA SER A 70 16.35 7.89 -2.92
C SER A 70 15.16 7.67 -3.88
N ARG A 71 14.22 6.79 -3.52
CA ARG A 71 13.12 6.39 -4.40
C ARG A 71 11.80 6.27 -3.67
N CYS A 72 10.74 6.82 -4.25
CA CYS A 72 9.38 6.69 -3.72
C CYS A 72 8.72 5.39 -4.16
N GLY A 73 8.31 4.55 -3.21
CA GLY A 73 7.60 3.30 -3.48
C GLY A 73 6.21 3.51 -4.11
N SER A 74 5.58 4.66 -3.86
CA SER A 74 4.21 4.97 -4.31
C SER A 74 4.15 5.61 -5.70
N CYS A 75 4.97 6.63 -5.97
CA CYS A 75 4.91 7.40 -7.23
C CYS A 75 6.15 7.22 -8.12
N GLY A 76 7.23 6.63 -7.62
CA GLY A 76 8.46 6.42 -8.37
C GLY A 76 9.41 7.63 -8.47
N TYR A 77 9.15 8.73 -7.76
CA TYR A 77 10.09 9.86 -7.66
C TYR A 77 11.51 9.35 -7.32
N PRO A 78 12.57 9.76 -8.05
CA PRO A 78 12.67 10.92 -8.95
C PRO A 78 12.21 10.72 -10.41
N ALA A 79 11.86 9.50 -10.83
CA ALA A 79 11.52 9.21 -12.24
C ALA A 79 10.47 10.18 -12.81
N ALA A 80 10.63 10.58 -14.07
CA ALA A 80 9.71 11.52 -14.73
C ALA A 80 8.28 10.95 -14.80
N ARG A 81 8.15 9.68 -15.19
CA ARG A 81 6.86 8.99 -15.27
C ARG A 81 6.42 8.51 -13.89
N ILE A 82 5.14 8.77 -13.56
CA ILE A 82 4.53 8.26 -12.32
C ILE A 82 4.38 6.75 -12.43
N ARG A 83 4.88 6.01 -11.43
CA ARG A 83 4.68 4.56 -11.32
C ARG A 83 3.19 4.25 -11.25
N LYS A 84 2.69 3.47 -12.22
CA LYS A 84 1.37 2.83 -12.17
C LYS A 84 1.55 1.41 -11.66
N CYS A 85 0.71 0.97 -10.73
CA CYS A 85 0.63 -0.42 -10.31
C CYS A 85 -0.09 -1.23 -11.40
N LYS A 86 0.58 -1.44 -12.53
CA LYS A 86 0.23 -2.43 -13.54
C LYS A 86 1.39 -3.41 -13.61
N GLN A 87 1.07 -4.68 -13.71
CA GLN A 87 2.01 -5.78 -13.81
C GLN A 87 1.87 -6.10 -15.26
N LEU A 88 2.86 -5.64 -16.00
CA LEU A 88 3.08 -6.18 -17.32
C LEU A 88 3.65 -7.56 -17.01
N TYR A 89 2.83 -8.59 -17.12
CA TYR A 89 3.39 -9.91 -17.34
C TYR A 89 4.09 -9.79 -18.70
N LEU A 90 5.42 -9.75 -18.67
CA LEU A 90 6.19 -10.17 -19.83
C LEU A 90 5.93 -11.67 -19.89
N GLY A 91 5.03 -12.09 -20.77
CA GLY A 91 4.85 -13.48 -21.11
C GLY A 91 6.14 -13.97 -21.74
N ILE A 92 7.05 -14.51 -20.94
CA ILE A 92 8.18 -15.31 -21.42
C ILE A 92 7.60 -16.71 -21.62
N THR A 93 7.02 -16.94 -22.78
CA THR A 93 6.93 -18.28 -23.39
C THR A 93 7.82 -18.26 -24.63
N GLU A 94 9.11 -18.02 -24.42
CA GLU A 94 10.13 -18.34 -25.40
C GLU A 94 10.47 -19.81 -25.22
N LEU A 95 9.85 -20.67 -26.04
CA LEU A 95 10.48 -21.85 -26.64
C LEU A 95 9.48 -22.48 -27.62
N SER A 96 9.42 -21.91 -28.84
CA SER A 96 9.34 -22.65 -30.13
C SER A 96 9.02 -21.68 -31.28
N ILE A 97 10.08 -21.06 -31.81
CA ILE A 97 10.45 -20.94 -33.23
C ILE A 97 9.34 -21.10 -34.29
N CYS A 98 9.18 -19.99 -35.05
CA CYS A 98 8.80 -19.85 -36.47
C CYS A 98 7.34 -20.16 -36.86
N ILE A 99 6.66 -19.49 -37.79
CA ILE A 99 6.97 -18.72 -39.00
C ILE A 99 5.76 -17.71 -39.10
N ASP A 100 5.90 -16.40 -39.33
CA ASP A 100 5.62 -15.80 -40.65
C ASP A 100 5.79 -14.27 -40.60
N ILE A 101 6.53 -13.80 -41.61
CA ILE A 101 6.64 -12.43 -42.09
C ILE A 101 5.30 -12.05 -42.76
N ASN A 102 4.87 -10.79 -42.59
CA ASN A 102 3.73 -10.12 -43.25
C ASN A 102 2.32 -10.49 -42.78
N LEU A 103 1.81 -9.75 -41.78
CA LEU A 103 0.49 -9.12 -41.94
C LEU A 103 0.37 -7.84 -41.11
N CYS A 104 0.55 -6.71 -41.78
CA CYS A 104 0.09 -5.41 -41.31
C CYS A 104 -1.43 -5.32 -41.58
N SER A 105 -2.27 -5.78 -40.65
CA SER A 105 -3.67 -5.33 -40.51
C SER A 105 -4.34 -5.93 -39.27
N GLY A 106 -4.49 -5.11 -38.22
CA GLY A 106 -5.77 -5.08 -37.51
C GLY A 106 -5.98 -5.89 -36.23
N LEU A 107 -4.98 -6.10 -35.37
CA LEU A 107 -5.23 -6.45 -33.96
C LEU A 107 -4.21 -5.81 -33.00
N ASP A 108 -4.20 -4.48 -32.93
CA ASP A 108 -4.17 -3.85 -31.61
C ASP A 108 -5.40 -4.37 -30.87
N LEU A 109 -5.27 -5.30 -29.92
CA LEU A 109 -6.17 -5.53 -28.79
C LEU A 109 -5.98 -6.95 -28.21
N TRP A 110 -5.03 -7.10 -27.28
CA TRP A 110 -5.28 -7.78 -26.01
C TRP A 110 -4.12 -7.50 -25.03
N ALA A 111 -3.90 -6.22 -24.73
CA ALA A 111 -3.17 -5.86 -23.51
C ALA A 111 -4.08 -6.16 -22.31
N PHE A 112 -4.17 -7.42 -21.90
CA PHE A 112 -4.87 -7.82 -20.67
C PHE A 112 -4.01 -7.48 -19.46
N GLY A 113 -3.91 -6.17 -19.22
CA GLY A 113 -3.35 -5.64 -17.99
C GLY A 113 -4.29 -5.99 -16.85
N HIS A 114 -4.09 -7.14 -16.21
CA HIS A 114 -4.81 -7.49 -14.99
C HIS A 114 -4.58 -6.38 -13.96
N ASN A 115 -5.67 -5.73 -13.58
CA ASN A 115 -5.68 -4.61 -12.65
C ASN A 115 -5.56 -5.13 -11.20
N TRP A 116 -4.45 -5.75 -10.85
CA TRP A 116 -4.19 -6.29 -9.49
C TRP A 116 -4.22 -5.22 -8.39
N SER A 117 -4.16 -3.94 -8.76
CA SER A 117 -4.21 -2.82 -7.82
C SER A 117 -5.30 -1.80 -8.15
N VAL A 118 -6.52 -2.27 -8.47
CA VAL A 118 -7.67 -1.41 -8.81
C VAL A 118 -7.83 -0.27 -7.79
N LYS A 119 -7.76 -0.60 -6.50
CA LYS A 119 -7.94 0.36 -5.41
C LYS A 119 -6.83 1.41 -5.37
N ALA A 120 -5.57 1.03 -5.65
CA ALA A 120 -4.47 1.98 -5.68
C ALA A 120 -4.55 2.92 -6.88
N ILE A 121 -5.03 2.42 -8.03
CA ILE A 121 -5.27 3.22 -9.24
C ILE A 121 -6.39 4.23 -8.98
N ARG A 122 -7.54 3.80 -8.44
CA ARG A 122 -8.69 4.69 -8.14
C ARG A 122 -8.34 5.81 -7.16
N ARG A 123 -7.40 5.60 -6.23
CA ARG A 123 -6.93 6.63 -5.29
C ARG A 123 -6.01 7.69 -5.91
N LYS A 124 -5.55 7.49 -7.15
CA LYS A 124 -4.55 8.35 -7.81
C LYS A 124 -4.98 8.79 -9.21
N THR A 125 -6.09 8.27 -9.72
CA THR A 125 -6.60 8.60 -11.05
C THR A 125 -6.97 10.08 -11.14
N THR A 126 -6.91 10.62 -12.34
CA THR A 126 -7.48 11.94 -12.66
C THR A 126 -8.95 11.95 -12.22
N GLY A 127 -9.37 12.96 -11.46
CA GLY A 127 -10.71 12.99 -10.85
C GLY A 127 -10.70 13.28 -9.35
N THR A 128 -9.71 12.79 -8.61
CA THR A 128 -9.73 12.83 -7.14
C THR A 128 -9.16 14.10 -6.52
N GLY A 129 -8.53 14.97 -7.32
CA GLY A 129 -7.84 16.18 -6.87
C GLY A 129 -8.60 17.46 -7.21
N ARG A 130 -7.94 18.61 -7.03
CA ARG A 130 -8.53 19.93 -7.28
C ARG A 130 -8.94 20.20 -8.74
N MET A 131 -8.42 19.43 -9.70
CA MET A 131 -8.74 19.51 -11.14
C MET A 131 -8.84 20.96 -11.68
N ARG A 132 -7.94 21.85 -11.25
CA ARG A 132 -8.08 23.31 -11.47
C ARG A 132 -8.31 23.66 -12.95
N TYR A 133 -7.55 23.06 -13.85
CA TYR A 133 -7.72 23.26 -15.30
C TYR A 133 -8.87 22.42 -15.85
N LEU A 134 -8.79 21.10 -15.68
CA LEU A 134 -9.74 20.13 -16.25
C LEU A 134 -11.20 20.31 -15.79
N ARG A 135 -11.47 21.02 -14.69
CA ARG A 135 -12.85 21.33 -14.25
C ARG A 135 -13.53 22.36 -15.15
N HIS A 136 -12.77 23.34 -15.65
CA HIS A 136 -13.29 24.42 -16.50
C HIS A 136 -13.27 24.05 -17.99
N VAL A 137 -12.39 23.12 -18.40
CA VAL A 137 -12.26 22.70 -19.80
C VAL A 137 -13.58 22.20 -20.41
N PRO A 138 -14.37 21.30 -19.77
CA PRO A 138 -15.64 20.86 -20.34
C PRO A 138 -16.67 22.00 -20.52
N ARG A 139 -16.65 23.00 -19.64
CA ARG A 139 -17.52 24.19 -19.77
C ARG A 139 -17.08 25.07 -20.94
N ARG A 140 -15.76 25.28 -21.12
CA ARG A 140 -15.23 26.00 -22.29
C ARG A 140 -15.51 25.25 -23.58
N PHE A 141 -15.39 23.92 -23.56
CA PHE A 141 -15.67 23.06 -24.71
C PHE A 141 -17.13 23.22 -25.18
N LYS A 142 -18.10 23.21 -24.25
CA LYS A 142 -19.52 23.48 -24.56
C LYS A 142 -19.76 24.87 -25.14
N ASN A 143 -18.87 25.82 -24.84
CA ASN A 143 -18.92 27.20 -25.32
C ASN A 143 -17.98 27.43 -26.51
N ASN A 144 -17.48 26.36 -27.16
CA ASN A 144 -16.57 26.40 -28.31
C ASN A 144 -15.30 27.24 -28.09
N PHE A 145 -14.78 27.26 -26.86
CA PHE A 145 -13.57 28.02 -26.48
C PHE A 145 -13.60 29.50 -26.89
N ARG A 146 -14.78 30.13 -26.85
CA ARG A 146 -14.91 31.58 -27.07
C ARG A 146 -14.10 32.36 -26.03
N GLU A 147 -13.29 33.31 -26.50
CA GLU A 147 -12.47 34.22 -25.68
C GLU A 147 -12.74 35.68 -26.10
N GLY A 148 -12.53 36.64 -25.20
CA GLY A 148 -12.61 38.07 -25.52
C GLY A 148 -14.01 38.67 -25.74
N THR A 149 -15.09 37.89 -25.59
CA THR A 149 -16.47 38.41 -25.70
C THR A 149 -16.95 39.00 -24.38
N GLU A 150 -17.42 40.24 -24.39
CA GLU A 150 -18.08 40.84 -23.22
C GLU A 150 -19.50 40.27 -23.05
N ALA A 151 -19.90 40.06 -21.80
CA ALA A 151 -21.26 39.63 -21.50
C ALA A 151 -22.23 40.77 -21.78
N ALA A 152 -23.31 40.51 -22.51
CA ALA A 152 -24.34 41.51 -22.75
C ALA A 152 -24.84 42.10 -21.42
N PRO A 153 -24.95 43.43 -21.30
CA PRO A 153 -25.40 44.05 -20.07
C PRO A 153 -26.84 43.63 -19.75
N ARG A 154 -27.12 43.37 -18.47
CA ARG A 154 -28.48 43.01 -18.04
C ARG A 154 -29.37 44.25 -18.11
N LYS A 155 -30.50 44.18 -18.82
CA LYS A 155 -31.54 45.22 -18.77
C LYS A 155 -32.15 45.22 -17.36
N LYS A 156 -32.21 46.38 -16.70
CA LYS A 156 -32.93 46.51 -15.42
C LYS A 156 -34.41 46.23 -15.70
N ALA A 157 -35.03 45.35 -14.90
CA ALA A 157 -36.48 45.21 -14.94
C ALA A 157 -37.10 46.55 -14.53
N ALA A 158 -38.07 47.04 -15.30
CA ALA A 158 -38.88 48.16 -14.86
C ALA A 158 -39.52 47.77 -13.52
N ALA A 159 -39.51 48.69 -12.55
CA ALA A 159 -40.21 48.49 -11.29
C ALA A 159 -41.66 48.14 -11.62
N ALA A 160 -42.11 46.96 -11.19
CA ALA A 160 -43.52 46.60 -11.29
C ALA A 160 -44.27 47.55 -10.34
N ASN A 161 -45.11 48.40 -10.92
CA ASN A 161 -46.01 49.29 -10.19
C ASN A 161 -47.14 48.49 -9.54
#